data_AF-A0A955YBP4-F1
#
_entry.id   AF-A0A955YBP4-F1
#
_cell.length_a   1.000
_cell.length_b   1.000
_cell.length_c   1.000
_cell.angle_alpha   90.00
_cell.angle_beta   90.00
_cell.angle_gamma   90.00
#
_symmetry.space_group_name_H-M   'P 1'
#
loop_
_entity.id
_entity.type
_entity.pdbx_description
1 polymer ?
#
loop_
_entity_poly.entity_id
_entity_poly.type
_entity_poly.pdbx_seq_one_letter_code
_entity_poly.pdbx_strand_id
1 'polypeptide(L)'
;PAEMTLDPIFVINPDLPQVVSNQRQADLLVDCRGSRTSSNARFQLLLEDGRAYDAGKGTLDLSGVSTRDTHDALIIEQLAASGPPVVLVDHTEDVMDGADPSREGRGCTASPVMPGIALGLLALLGLRRRR
;
A
#
# COMPACT_ATOMS: atom_id res chain seq x y z
N PRO A 1 37.78 -37.54 -15.03
CA PRO A 1 36.85 -36.46 -14.65
C PRO A 1 37.65 -35.23 -14.15
N ALA A 2 37.78 -34.21 -14.99
CA ALA A 2 38.44 -32.95 -14.69
C ALA A 2 37.39 -31.84 -14.79
N GLU A 3 36.51 -31.75 -13.80
CA GLU A 3 35.31 -30.89 -13.88
C GLU A 3 35.22 -29.83 -12.78
N MET A 4 36.25 -29.64 -11.96
CA MET A 4 36.24 -28.68 -10.84
C MET A 4 37.60 -27.98 -10.66
N THR A 5 38.26 -27.53 -11.73
CA THR A 5 39.58 -26.84 -11.64
C THR A 5 39.58 -25.40 -12.15
N LEU A 6 38.45 -24.89 -12.63
CA LEU A 6 38.35 -23.49 -13.04
C LEU A 6 37.52 -22.74 -12.00
N ASP A 7 38.19 -21.84 -11.30
CA ASP A 7 37.52 -20.90 -10.42
C ASP A 7 36.66 -19.94 -11.24
N PRO A 8 35.41 -19.67 -10.82
CA PRO A 8 34.56 -18.72 -11.52
C PRO A 8 35.15 -17.31 -11.43
N ILE A 9 35.17 -16.60 -12.56
CA ILE A 9 35.56 -15.19 -12.61
C ILE A 9 34.30 -14.37 -12.34
N PHE A 10 34.29 -13.64 -11.22
CA PHE A 10 33.23 -12.68 -10.93
C PHE A 10 33.48 -11.37 -11.67
N VAL A 11 32.48 -10.91 -12.42
CA VAL A 11 32.52 -9.61 -13.08
C VAL A 11 31.51 -8.70 -12.41
N ILE A 12 31.97 -7.50 -12.03
CA ILE A 12 31.10 -6.45 -11.49
C ILE A 12 30.66 -5.60 -12.67
N ASN A 13 29.35 -5.52 -12.91
CA ASN A 13 28.80 -4.60 -13.89
C ASN A 13 28.80 -3.18 -13.27
N PRO A 14 29.64 -2.25 -13.77
CA PRO A 14 29.76 -0.91 -13.21
C PRO A 14 28.54 -0.03 -13.51
N ASP A 15 27.70 -0.44 -14.46
CA ASP A 15 26.51 0.30 -14.87
C ASP A 15 25.33 0.07 -13.90
N LEU A 16 25.45 -0.89 -12.98
CA LEU A 16 24.41 -1.18 -12.01
C LEU A 16 24.45 -0.26 -10.79
N PRO A 17 23.29 0.02 -10.18
CA PRO A 17 23.24 0.68 -8.88
C PRO A 17 24.05 -0.09 -7.84
N GLN A 18 25.06 0.55 -7.26
CA GLN A 18 25.95 -0.07 -6.27
C GLN A 18 25.31 -0.15 -4.87
N VAL A 19 24.20 0.55 -4.67
CA VAL A 19 23.44 0.57 -3.41
C VAL A 19 22.05 0.02 -3.70
N VAL A 20 21.80 -1.20 -3.23
CA VAL A 20 20.48 -1.85 -3.32
C VAL A 20 19.83 -1.77 -1.94
N SER A 21 18.66 -1.14 -1.87
CA SER A 21 17.85 -1.14 -0.65
C SER A 21 16.93 -2.35 -0.65
N ASN A 22 16.84 -3.05 0.48
CA ASN A 22 15.80 -4.06 0.74
C ASN A 22 14.61 -3.47 1.51
N GLN A 23 14.63 -2.16 1.77
CA GLN A 23 13.49 -1.46 2.34
C GLN A 23 12.55 -1.05 1.21
N ARG A 24 11.26 -1.30 1.41
CA ARG A 24 10.17 -0.90 0.51
C ARG A 24 9.13 -0.18 1.36
N GLN A 25 8.68 0.97 0.90
CA GLN A 25 7.61 1.71 1.56
C GLN A 25 6.34 1.67 0.69
N ALA A 26 5.19 1.66 1.34
CA ALA A 26 3.89 1.80 0.69
C ALA A 26 2.97 2.61 1.59
N ASP A 27 2.12 3.43 0.99
CA ASP A 27 1.13 4.22 1.68
C ASP A 27 -0.20 3.44 1.79
N LEU A 28 -0.74 3.34 3.00
CA LEU A 28 -2.07 2.78 3.20
C LEU A 28 -3.13 3.86 2.99
N LEU A 29 -3.83 3.80 1.86
CA LEU A 29 -4.98 4.65 1.57
C LEU A 29 -6.26 4.05 2.17
N VAL A 30 -7.05 4.90 2.82
CA VAL A 30 -8.34 4.54 3.39
C VAL A 30 -9.43 5.27 2.63
N ASP A 31 -10.22 4.54 1.83
CA ASP A 31 -11.37 5.08 1.11
C ASP A 31 -12.66 4.93 1.93
N CYS A 32 -13.21 6.09 2.30
CA CYS A 32 -14.38 6.24 3.14
C CYS A 32 -15.65 6.51 2.32
N ARG A 33 -15.57 6.45 0.98
CA ARG A 33 -16.75 6.57 0.12
C ARG A 33 -17.72 5.42 0.42
N GLY A 34 -18.88 5.78 0.98
CA GLY A 34 -19.95 4.83 1.33
C GLY A 34 -19.99 4.42 2.81
N SER A 35 -19.05 4.87 3.65
CA SER A 35 -19.09 4.62 5.10
C SER A 35 -18.52 5.79 5.90
N ARG A 36 -19.19 6.15 7.00
CA ARG A 36 -18.67 7.11 7.99
C ARG A 36 -17.76 6.47 9.04
N THR A 37 -17.68 5.14 9.06
CA THR A 37 -16.87 4.37 9.99
C THR A 37 -15.70 3.73 9.27
N SER A 38 -14.50 3.87 9.84
CA SER A 38 -13.27 3.22 9.37
C SER A 38 -13.41 1.69 9.30
N SER A 39 -14.27 1.11 10.14
CA SER A 39 -14.60 -0.31 10.17
C SER A 39 -15.34 -0.85 8.94
N ASN A 40 -15.77 0.01 8.01
CA ASN A 40 -16.28 -0.42 6.70
C ASN A 40 -15.57 0.31 5.55
N ALA A 41 -14.52 1.07 5.85
CA ALA A 41 -13.73 1.73 4.83
C ALA A 41 -12.95 0.68 4.03
N ARG A 42 -12.71 0.97 2.75
CA ARG A 42 -11.86 0.15 1.90
C ARG A 42 -10.41 0.59 2.09
N PHE A 43 -9.50 -0.36 2.12
CA PHE A 43 -8.07 -0.11 2.22
C PHE A 43 -7.40 -0.37 0.89
N GLN A 44 -6.46 0.49 0.52
CA GLN A 44 -5.60 0.28 -0.62
C GLN A 44 -4.15 0.49 -0.20
N LEU A 45 -3.23 -0.33 -0.71
CA LEU A 45 -1.79 -0.13 -0.55
C LEU A 45 -1.26 0.54 -1.82
N LEU A 46 -0.85 1.80 -1.70
CA LEU A 46 -0.22 2.58 -2.77
C LEU A 46 1.30 2.39 -2.70
N LEU A 47 1.89 1.83 -3.74
CA LEU A 47 3.33 1.64 -3.87
C LEU A 47 4.04 2.93 -4.31
N GLU A 48 5.36 2.97 -4.15
CA GLU A 48 6.23 4.07 -4.60
C GLU A 48 6.14 4.37 -6.11
N ASP A 49 5.83 3.36 -6.92
CA ASP A 49 5.63 3.51 -8.37
C ASP A 49 4.21 3.94 -8.77
N GLY A 50 3.34 4.22 -7.79
CA GLY A 50 1.98 4.69 -7.99
C GLY A 50 0.94 3.59 -8.19
N ARG A 51 1.32 2.31 -8.18
CA ARG A 51 0.37 1.20 -8.24
C ARG A 51 -0.41 1.06 -6.93
N ALA A 52 -1.69 0.69 -7.00
CA ALA A 52 -2.56 0.52 -5.83
C ALA A 52 -3.14 -0.89 -5.75
N TYR A 53 -2.93 -1.59 -4.63
CA TYR A 53 -3.52 -2.90 -4.34
C TYR A 53 -4.71 -2.79 -3.40
N ASP A 54 -5.79 -3.51 -3.68
CA ASP A 54 -6.93 -3.59 -2.77
C ASP A 54 -6.61 -4.49 -1.57
N ALA A 55 -6.50 -3.88 -0.39
CA ALA A 55 -6.30 -4.58 0.88
C ALA A 55 -7.63 -4.96 1.56
N GLY A 56 -8.76 -4.81 0.86
CA GLY A 56 -10.07 -5.25 1.33
C GLY A 56 -10.82 -4.16 2.09
N LYS A 57 -11.81 -4.57 2.90
CA LYS A 57 -12.66 -3.67 3.69
C LYS A 57 -12.63 -4.04 5.17
N GLY A 58 -12.74 -3.04 6.03
CA GLY A 58 -13.06 -3.21 7.44
C GLY A 58 -11.89 -3.14 8.42
N THR A 59 -11.41 -4.27 8.93
CA THR A 59 -10.15 -4.30 9.68
C THR A 59 -9.04 -4.65 8.72
N LEU A 60 -7.96 -3.88 8.73
CA LEU A 60 -6.79 -4.17 7.90
C LEU A 60 -6.22 -5.53 8.30
N ASP A 61 -6.50 -6.54 7.50
CA ASP A 61 -5.97 -7.88 7.67
C ASP A 61 -4.83 -8.09 6.67
N LEU A 62 -3.61 -7.83 7.14
CA LEU A 62 -2.40 -8.04 6.35
C LEU A 62 -1.98 -9.51 6.29
N SER A 63 -2.68 -10.43 6.98
CA SER A 63 -2.34 -11.86 6.93
C SER A 63 -2.56 -12.48 5.54
N GLY A 64 -3.43 -11.87 4.72
CA GLY A 64 -3.64 -12.26 3.32
C GLY A 64 -2.60 -11.68 2.34
N VAL A 65 -1.81 -10.68 2.75
CA VAL A 65 -0.78 -10.08 1.88
C VAL A 65 0.40 -11.04 1.71
N SER A 66 0.72 -11.84 2.73
CA SER A 66 1.84 -12.80 2.66
C SER A 66 1.53 -14.09 1.88
N THR A 67 0.27 -14.33 1.50
CA THR A 67 -0.16 -15.60 0.87
C THR A 67 -0.57 -15.43 -0.59
N ARG A 68 -0.60 -14.20 -1.11
CA ARG A 68 -0.94 -13.90 -2.51
C ARG A 68 0.25 -13.77 -3.45
N ASP A 69 1.47 -13.66 -2.92
CA ASP A 69 2.67 -13.70 -3.75
C ASP A 69 2.93 -15.13 -4.21
N THR A 70 2.52 -15.43 -5.44
CA THR A 70 2.92 -16.66 -6.15
C THR A 70 4.38 -16.58 -6.64
N HIS A 71 5.00 -15.40 -6.57
CA HIS A 71 6.33 -15.13 -7.10
C HIS A 71 7.18 -14.36 -6.08
N ASP A 72 8.41 -14.85 -5.84
CA ASP A 72 9.39 -14.20 -4.96
C ASP A 72 10.00 -12.93 -5.60
N ALA A 73 9.78 -12.72 -6.90
CA ALA A 73 10.26 -11.56 -7.64
C ALA A 73 9.25 -11.18 -8.74
N LEU A 74 9.06 -9.86 -8.93
CA LEU A 74 8.21 -9.34 -10.01
C LEU A 74 8.89 -9.45 -11.37
N ILE A 75 10.20 -9.18 -11.43
CA ILE A 75 11.02 -9.21 -12.64
C ILE A 75 12.32 -9.92 -12.31
N ILE A 76 12.73 -10.86 -13.15
CA ILE A 76 14.03 -11.54 -13.06
C ILE A 76 14.85 -11.13 -14.28
N GLU A 77 16.03 -10.57 -14.02
CA GLU A 77 16.91 -10.05 -15.07
C GLU A 77 18.26 -10.77 -15.06
N GLN A 78 18.83 -10.95 -16.25
CA GLN A 78 20.20 -11.37 -16.43
C GLN A 78 21.11 -10.17 -16.64
N LEU A 79 22.18 -10.14 -15.85
CA LEU A 79 23.19 -9.09 -15.88
C LEU A 79 24.39 -9.56 -16.69
N ALA A 80 24.79 -8.79 -17.69
CA ALA A 80 26.04 -8.97 -18.42
C ALA A 80 27.18 -8.20 -17.72
N ALA A 81 28.42 -8.45 -18.16
CA ALA A 81 29.62 -7.75 -17.70
C ALA A 81 29.55 -6.22 -17.93
N SER A 82 28.80 -5.79 -18.94
CA SER A 82 28.52 -4.40 -19.26
C SER A 82 27.19 -4.27 -19.99
N GLY A 83 26.62 -3.07 -19.97
CA GLY A 83 25.35 -2.77 -20.65
C GLY A 83 24.11 -3.08 -19.81
N PRO A 84 22.91 -2.84 -20.38
CA PRO A 84 21.65 -2.95 -19.66
C PRO A 84 21.29 -4.41 -19.34
N PRO A 85 20.55 -4.66 -18.25
CA PRO A 85 20.00 -5.98 -17.94
C PRO A 85 19.10 -6.51 -19.06
N VAL A 86 19.03 -7.83 -19.19
CA VAL A 86 18.08 -8.53 -20.07
C VAL A 86 17.00 -9.17 -19.20
N VAL A 87 15.75 -8.78 -19.38
CA VAL A 87 14.61 -9.39 -18.68
C VAL A 87 14.44 -10.84 -19.14
N LEU A 88 14.54 -11.78 -18.20
CA LEU A 88 14.31 -13.20 -18.44
C LEU A 88 12.87 -13.60 -18.16
N VAL A 89 12.30 -13.04 -17.10
CA VAL A 89 10.93 -13.30 -16.63
C VAL A 89 10.33 -12.01 -16.11
N ASP A 90 9.08 -11.76 -16.48
CA ASP A 90 8.29 -10.62 -16.02
C ASP A 90 6.91 -11.10 -15.59
N HIS A 91 6.63 -11.02 -14.29
CA HIS A 91 5.35 -11.37 -13.65
C HIS A 91 4.47 -10.15 -13.40
N THR A 92 4.80 -9.00 -13.99
CA THR A 92 4.05 -7.76 -13.74
C THR A 92 2.59 -7.94 -14.07
N GLU A 93 2.25 -8.55 -15.21
CA GLU A 93 0.85 -8.77 -15.61
C GLU A 93 0.11 -9.71 -14.64
N ASP A 94 0.75 -10.80 -14.21
CA ASP A 94 0.19 -11.78 -13.27
C ASP A 94 -0.22 -11.14 -11.94
N VAL A 95 0.56 -10.16 -11.48
CA VAL A 95 0.29 -9.41 -10.25
C VAL A 95 -0.71 -8.28 -10.48
N MET A 96 -0.76 -7.70 -11.69
CA MET A 96 -1.67 -6.59 -12.03
C MET A 96 -3.13 -7.01 -12.18
N ASP A 97 -3.44 -8.27 -12.47
CA ASP A 97 -4.83 -8.76 -12.49
C ASP A 97 -5.57 -8.59 -11.15
N GLY A 98 -4.84 -8.31 -10.06
CA GLY A 98 -5.38 -7.97 -8.73
C GLY A 98 -5.41 -6.47 -8.38
N ALA A 99 -4.82 -5.58 -9.19
CA ALA A 99 -4.66 -4.16 -8.88
C ALA A 99 -5.69 -3.28 -9.61
N ASP A 100 -6.36 -2.37 -8.90
CA ASP A 100 -7.35 -1.44 -9.47
C ASP A 100 -6.73 -0.03 -9.57
N PRO A 101 -6.33 0.44 -10.77
CA PRO A 101 -5.53 1.65 -10.96
C PRO A 101 -6.31 2.97 -10.75
N SER A 102 -7.60 2.93 -10.39
CA SER A 102 -8.43 4.14 -10.38
C SER A 102 -9.17 4.32 -9.06
N ARG A 103 -8.56 4.97 -8.05
CA ARG A 103 -9.30 5.61 -6.94
C ARG A 103 -8.49 6.59 -6.09
N GLU A 104 -8.90 7.86 -6.13
CA GLU A 104 -8.47 8.90 -5.18
C GLU A 104 -9.21 8.76 -3.83
N GLY A 105 -8.52 8.46 -2.73
CA GLY A 105 -9.10 8.40 -1.38
C GLY A 105 -9.34 9.80 -0.77
N ARG A 106 -10.51 10.03 -0.14
CA ARG A 106 -10.76 11.20 0.73
C ARG A 106 -11.02 10.71 2.16
N GLY A 107 -10.37 11.33 3.14
CA GLY A 107 -10.25 10.83 4.51
C GLY A 107 -11.56 10.69 5.31
N CYS A 108 -11.57 9.72 6.23
CA CYS A 108 -12.65 9.43 7.17
C CYS A 108 -12.60 10.40 8.35
N THR A 109 -13.61 11.27 8.49
CA THR A 109 -13.87 11.94 9.77
C THR A 109 -15.20 11.44 10.34
N ALA A 110 -15.12 10.65 11.40
CA ALA A 110 -16.22 10.54 12.35
C ALA A 110 -16.06 11.70 13.34
N SER A 111 -16.46 12.92 12.94
CA SER A 111 -16.64 14.01 13.91
C SER A 111 -17.98 13.79 14.62
N PRO A 112 -18.02 13.47 15.91
CA PRO A 112 -19.25 13.61 16.67
C PRO A 112 -19.55 15.10 16.77
N VAL A 113 -20.50 15.58 15.98
CA VAL A 113 -21.12 16.89 16.21
C VAL A 113 -21.87 16.75 17.53
N MET A 114 -21.23 17.11 18.66
CA MET A 114 -21.92 17.17 19.94
C MET A 114 -23.04 18.21 19.85
N PRO A 115 -24.32 17.85 20.06
CA PRO A 115 -25.41 18.81 20.12
C PRO A 115 -25.40 19.51 21.49
N GLY A 116 -24.38 20.33 21.75
CA GLY A 116 -24.21 21.06 23.02
C GLY A 116 -25.12 22.28 23.19
N ILE A 117 -25.91 22.64 22.18
CA ILE A 117 -26.64 23.94 22.17
C ILE A 117 -28.07 23.81 22.72
N ALA A 118 -28.62 22.60 22.88
CA ALA A 118 -30.02 22.44 23.30
C ALA A 118 -30.26 22.63 24.82
N LEU A 119 -29.25 22.45 25.67
CA LEU A 119 -29.43 22.53 27.13
C LEU A 119 -29.33 23.96 27.70
N GLY A 120 -28.68 24.90 27.00
CA GLY A 120 -28.56 26.29 27.46
C GLY A 120 -29.88 27.08 27.37
N LEU A 121 -30.73 26.77 26.39
CA LEU A 121 -31.99 27.49 26.17
C LEU A 121 -33.09 27.13 27.17
N LEU A 122 -33.10 25.90 27.70
CA LEU A 122 -34.05 25.47 28.74
C LEU A 122 -33.75 26.13 30.10
N ALA A 123 -32.47 26.36 30.42
CA ALA A 123 -32.08 27.04 31.65
C ALA A 123 -32.50 28.53 31.66
N LEU A 124 -32.42 29.22 30.51
CA LEU A 124 -32.82 30.62 30.39
C LEU A 124 -34.35 30.83 30.47
N LEU A 125 -35.15 29.86 29.99
CA LEU A 125 -36.61 29.90 30.12
C LEU A 125 -37.09 29.66 31.56
N GLY A 126 -36.35 28.85 32.35
CA GLY A 126 -36.67 28.62 33.76
C GLY A 126 -36.47 29.84 34.66
N LEU A 127 -35.46 30.67 34.36
CA LEU A 127 -35.14 31.88 35.14
C LEU A 127 -36.10 33.05 34.88
N ARG A 128 -36.78 33.10 33.73
CA ARG A 128 -37.74 34.18 33.42
C ARG A 128 -39.08 34.03 34.16
N ARG A 129 -39.41 32.84 34.68
CA ARG A 129 -40.69 32.59 35.36
C ARG A 129 -40.67 32.85 36.88
N ARG A 130 -39.52 33.28 37.43
CA ARG A 130 -39.33 33.57 38.86
C ARG A 130 -39.12 35.07 39.18
N ARG A 131 -39.37 35.97 38.23
CA ARG A 131 -39.52 37.40 38.49
C ARG A 131 -40.97 37.81 38.29
#